data_AF-A0A2E0XID4-F1
#
_entry.id   AF-A0A2E0XID4-F1
#
_cell.length_a   1.000
_cell.length_b   1.000
_cell.length_c   1.000
_cell.angle_alpha   90.00
_cell.angle_beta   90.00
_cell.angle_gamma   90.00
#
_symmetry.space_group_name_H-M   'P 1'
#
loop_
_entity.id
_entity.type
_entity.pdbx_description
1 polymer ?
#
loop_
_entity_poly.entity_id
_entity_poly.type
_entity_poly.pdbx_seq_one_letter_code
_entity_poly.pdbx_strand_id
1 'polypeptide(L)' 'MKNKGLILALSLILIIFNSLAQIKHNKAGLQLYYSFEELPKDKSGKKHKGKIHGKINLKSGIAGKARHLDKFSFLNR' A
#
# COMPACT_ATOMS: atom_id res chain seq x y z
N MET A 1 -13.33 -41.19 23.42
CA MET A 1 -12.53 -40.66 22.28
C MET A 1 -13.36 -40.12 21.10
N LYS A 2 -14.68 -39.90 21.22
CA LYS A 2 -15.55 -39.57 20.06
C LYS A 2 -15.53 -38.11 19.56
N ASN A 3 -14.91 -37.18 20.29
CA ASN A 3 -15.00 -35.74 19.97
C ASN A 3 -13.70 -35.13 19.42
N LYS A 4 -12.62 -35.93 19.29
CA LYS A 4 -11.29 -35.42 18.88
C LYS A 4 -11.30 -34.83 17.47
N GLY A 5 -12.04 -35.43 16.55
CA GLY A 5 -12.18 -34.92 15.17
C GLY A 5 -12.96 -33.61 15.11
N LEU A 6 -14.01 -33.47 15.93
CA LEU A 6 -14.80 -32.23 16.00
C LEU A 6 -13.98 -31.07 16.57
N ILE A 7 -13.20 -31.33 17.63
CA ILE A 7 -12.31 -30.33 18.24
C ILE A 7 -11.24 -29.87 17.25
N LEU A 8 -10.68 -30.78 16.46
CA LEU A 8 -9.68 -30.44 15.45
C LEU A 8 -10.26 -29.63 14.29
N ALA A 9 -11.48 -29.94 13.86
CA ALA A 9 -12.16 -29.16 12.82
C ALA A 9 -12.47 -27.72 13.29
N LEU A 10 -12.94 -27.58 14.54
CA LEU A 10 -13.21 -26.28 15.15
C LEU A 10 -11.95 -25.42 15.31
N SER A 11 -10.80 -26.03 15.68
CA SER A 11 -9.55 -25.30 15.81
C SER A 11 -9.04 -24.79 14.45
N LEU A 12 -9.16 -25.60 13.39
CA LEU A 12 -8.76 -25.23 12.04
C LEU A 12 -9.60 -24.06 11.50
N ILE A 13 -10.91 -24.10 11.73
CA ILE A 13 -11.82 -23.00 11.38
C ILE A 13 -11.40 -21.71 12.09
N LEU A 14 -11.10 -21.79 13.39
CA LEU A 14 -10.68 -20.62 14.18
C LEU A 14 -9.38 -19.98 13.64
N ILE A 15 -8.40 -20.82 13.24
CA ILE A 15 -7.13 -20.36 12.66
C ILE A 15 -7.34 -19.67 11.30
N ILE A 16 -8.21 -20.23 10.46
CA ILE A 16 -8.55 -19.64 9.16
C ILE A 16 -9.21 -18.28 9.36
N PHE A 17 -10.21 -18.18 10.23
CA PHE A 17 -10.90 -16.92 10.53
C PHE A 17 -9.95 -15.84 11.07
N ASN A 18 -9.06 -16.18 12.00
CA ASN A 18 -8.05 -15.25 12.49
C ASN A 18 -7.11 -14.77 11.37
N SER A 19 -6.68 -15.67 10.49
CA SER A 19 -5.80 -15.31 9.36
C SER A 19 -6.49 -14.35 8.38
N LEU A 20 -7.77 -14.58 8.06
CA LEU A 20 -8.58 -13.70 7.21
C LEU A 20 -8.82 -12.32 7.85
N ALA A 21 -9.01 -12.26 9.16
CA ALA A 21 -9.17 -11.00 9.89
C ALA A 21 -7.90 -10.13 9.79
N GLN A 22 -6.72 -10.72 9.97
CA GLN A 22 -5.43 -10.01 9.91
C GLN A 22 -5.13 -9.41 8.52
N ILE A 23 -5.62 -10.03 7.44
CA ILE A 23 -5.45 -9.52 6.07
C ILE A 23 -6.20 -8.20 5.85
N LYS A 24 -7.25 -7.92 6.64
CA LYS A 24 -8.12 -6.75 6.46
C LYS A 24 -7.59 -5.45 7.12
N HIS A 25 -6.55 -5.52 7.95
CA HIS A 25 -6.19 -4.39 8.82
C HIS A 25 -5.22 -3.35 8.24
N ASN A 26 -4.60 -3.56 7.07
CA ASN A 26 -3.54 -2.65 6.60
C ASN A 26 -3.99 -1.56 5.59
N LYS A 27 -5.30 -1.36 5.38
CA LYS A 27 -5.80 -0.36 4.40
C LYS A 27 -6.84 0.61 4.94
N ALA A 28 -7.32 0.43 6.17
CA ALA A 28 -8.38 1.28 6.73
C ALA A 28 -7.96 2.77 6.86
N GLY A 29 -6.67 3.06 7.04
CA GLY A 29 -6.14 4.42 7.14
C GLY A 29 -5.43 4.94 5.89
N LEU A 30 -5.22 4.12 4.85
CA LEU A 30 -4.46 4.53 3.68
C LEU A 30 -5.32 5.42 2.79
N GLN A 31 -5.06 6.73 2.84
CA GLN A 31 -5.76 7.71 2.02
C GLN A 31 -5.09 7.93 0.67
N LEU A 32 -3.76 7.90 0.60
CA LEU A 32 -3.02 8.26 -0.61
C LEU A 32 -1.76 7.43 -0.77
N TYR A 33 -1.51 6.92 -1.98
CA TYR A 33 -0.28 6.18 -2.28
C TYR A 33 0.15 6.42 -3.74
N TYR A 34 1.36 6.97 -3.91
CA TYR A 34 1.98 7.16 -5.22
C TYR A 34 3.28 6.37 -5.29
N SER A 35 3.42 5.53 -6.31
CA SER A 35 4.72 4.91 -6.63
C SER A 35 5.64 5.92 -7.31
N PHE A 36 6.95 5.72 -7.13
CA PHE A 36 8.03 6.51 -7.74
C PHE A 36 8.70 5.78 -8.92
N GLU A 37 8.18 4.64 -9.35
CA GLU A 37 8.75 3.83 -10.44
C GLU A 37 8.07 4.12 -11.79
N GLU A 38 6.84 4.62 -11.77
CA GLU A 38 6.00 4.92 -12.93
C GLU A 38 5.44 6.35 -12.84
N LEU A 39 4.67 6.77 -13.84
CA LEU A 39 3.87 8.00 -13.75
C LEU A 39 3.03 7.98 -12.44
N PRO A 40 2.96 9.12 -11.72
CA PRO A 40 2.29 9.18 -10.42
C PRO A 40 0.79 8.98 -10.60
N LYS A 41 0.38 7.73 -10.41
CA LYS A 41 -1.00 7.31 -10.31
C LYS A 41 -1.28 6.90 -8.88
N ASP A 42 -2.42 7.33 -8.36
CA ASP A 42 -2.87 6.93 -7.03
C ASP A 42 -3.18 5.42 -7.04
N LYS A 43 -2.41 4.67 -6.25
CA LYS A 43 -2.55 3.23 -6.03
C LYS A 43 -3.24 2.91 -4.69
N SER A 44 -3.78 3.91 -3.98
CA SER A 44 -4.55 3.70 -2.73
C SER A 44 -5.96 3.11 -2.98
N GLY A 45 -6.47 3.22 -4.21
CA GLY A 45 -7.83 2.85 -4.57
C GLY A 45 -8.86 3.98 -4.40
N LYS A 46 -8.45 5.17 -3.93
CA LYS A 46 -9.32 6.35 -3.76
C LYS A 46 -9.41 7.24 -5.02
N LYS A 47 -8.64 6.93 -6.06
CA LYS A 47 -8.68 7.56 -7.39
C LYS A 47 -8.37 9.07 -7.36
N HIS A 48 -7.45 9.48 -6.49
CA HIS A 48 -6.99 10.87 -6.47
C HIS A 48 -6.32 11.25 -7.80
N LYS A 49 -6.69 12.42 -8.32
CA LYS A 49 -6.10 12.97 -9.54
C LYS A 49 -4.91 13.85 -9.15
N GLY A 50 -3.72 13.44 -9.55
CA GLY A 50 -2.50 14.24 -9.40
C GLY A 50 -2.06 14.80 -10.75
N LYS A 51 -1.50 16.01 -10.76
CA LYS A 51 -0.81 16.59 -11.92
C LYS A 51 0.66 16.76 -11.58
N ILE A 52 1.53 16.42 -12.52
CA ILE A 52 2.97 16.67 -12.41
C ILE A 52 3.21 18.10 -12.85
N HIS A 53 3.94 18.86 -12.04
CA HIS A 53 4.45 20.18 -12.40
C HIS A 53 5.98 20.14 -12.41
N GLY A 54 6.59 20.62 -13.50
CA GLY A 54 8.02 20.61 -13.69
C GLY A 54 8.59 19.24 -14.11
N LYS A 55 9.92 19.13 -14.09
CA LYS A 55 10.64 17.91 -14.45
C LYS A 55 10.67 16.96 -13.26
N ILE A 56 10.40 15.68 -13.49
CA ILE A 56 10.58 14.64 -12.47
C ILE A 56 12.00 14.11 -12.56
N ASN A 57 12.76 14.28 -11.48
CA ASN A 57 14.06 13.66 -11.30
C ASN A 57 13.94 12.58 -10.21
N LEU A 58 14.22 11.33 -10.58
CA LEU A 58 14.22 10.19 -9.66
C LEU A 58 15.65 9.85 -9.26
N LYS A 59 15.89 9.65 -7.96
CA LYS A 59 17.19 9.22 -7.40
C LYS A 59 17.00 7.99 -6.52
N SER A 60 18.08 7.28 -6.19
CA SER A 60 18.04 6.16 -5.23
C SER A 60 17.57 6.67 -3.86
N GLY A 61 16.58 5.99 -3.29
CA GLY A 61 16.03 6.25 -1.94
C GLY A 61 16.33 5.12 -0.96
N ILE A 62 15.67 5.17 0.21
CA ILE A 62 15.80 4.15 1.27
C ILE A 62 15.33 2.76 0.77
N ALA A 63 14.26 2.74 -0.04
CA ALA A 63 13.80 1.56 -0.74
C ALA A 63 13.37 1.96 -2.16
N GLY A 64 14.13 1.53 -3.17
CA GLY A 64 13.86 1.85 -4.58
C GLY A 64 14.20 3.29 -4.96
N LYS A 65 13.34 3.92 -5.77
CA LYS A 65 13.51 5.30 -6.25
C LYS A 65 12.72 6.30 -5.40
N ALA A 66 13.23 7.53 -5.30
CA ALA A 66 12.62 8.66 -4.61
C ALA A 66 12.57 9.91 -5.51
N ARG A 67 11.58 10.78 -5.30
CA ARG A 67 11.48 12.08 -5.98
C ARG A 67 12.50 13.06 -5.43
N HIS A 68 13.34 13.59 -6.31
CA HIS A 68 14.19 14.74 -6.02
C HIS A 68 13.42 16.02 -6.38
N LEU A 69 13.34 16.94 -5.43
CA LEU A 69 12.70 18.25 -5.62
C LEU A 69 13.81 19.29 -5.78
N ASP A 70 13.88 19.87 -6.97
CA ASP A 70 14.89 20.86 -7.32
C ASP A 70 14.28 22.26 -7.15
N LYS A 71 15.11 23.27 -6.83
CA LYS A 71 14.66 24.66 -6.68
C LYS A 71 13.91 25.19 -7.91
N PHE A 72 14.26 24.72 -9.11
CA PHE A 72 13.62 25.07 -10.38
C PHE A 72 12.23 24.44 -10.59
N SER A 73 11.88 23.39 -9.85
CA SER A 73 10.56 22.73 -9.94
C SER A 73 9.42 23.59 -9.39
N PHE A 74 9.74 24.68 -8.68
CA PHE A 74 8.77 25.62 -8.09
C PHE A 74 8.66 26.95 -8.83
N LEU A 75 9.59 27.26 -9.75
CA LEU A 75 9.68 28.57 -10.42
C LEU A 75 8.84 28.68 -11.71
N ASN A 76 8.32 27.57 -12.25
CA ASN A 76 7.44 27.56 -13.42
C ASN A 76 5.95 27.41 -13.05
N ARG A 77 5.50 28.09 -11.98
CA ARG A 77 4.08 28.14 -11.59
C ARG A 77 3.41 29.39 -12.13
#